data_AF-A0A8H4QEC4-F1
#
_entry.id   AF-A0A8H4QEC4-F1
#
_cell.length_a   1.000
_cell.length_b   1.000
_cell.length_c   1.000
_cell.angle_alpha   90.00
_cell.angle_beta   90.00
_cell.angle_gamma   90.00
#
_symmetry.space_group_name_H-M   'P 1'
#
loop_
_entity.id
_entity.type
_entity.pdbx_description
1 polymer ?
#
loop_
_entity_poly.entity_id
_entity_poly.type
_entity_poly.pdbx_seq_one_letter_code
_entity_poly.pdbx_strand_id
1 'polypeptide(L)'
;MSAETVTEKGPSLDVQDEDVYPLHAFDNAKINHKLLSWVMRFNDVLDVKKLHDSLSRLLEIGDWRKLGGRLRLTESGRLELHVPKQFSAEHPAVSFSHVTDFSGMPIEEHPLASRFPKPTVEPSTQPVFGFRPFLAPSDYPKTLEEMIGRDLPQISLHITSFSNATLVAVAWPHTLMDAVGQQDLLRSWSFVLAGREEDVPPLLGARDDILKELEDEESEENREPLAIERHRLGKIGFLAMIARLLWERLWGPPLEMRAIYLPRKIFSRLQREAENQMDELPKDADQTNFISEGDILFAWLAQTVGLSKPGPRPLTIVSFFNARYRLPRLRNELSGVYVQNMTQLSFTLVPSKLVKAPVGHLAVQHRRQLAEQSSKQQTLSLLRTFRQKIETEQLKSTVYGQSNALPMFCNNLTKLHLLRAADFGPAVLSRGECSCKETRRLNPPGTMVMYYNQPVEDDLGPLDSFYMLGKDYGDNYWLLGNFQAQTWTKLEQDLQRLKEPESVPLHAQLETAPRHSRPRSMLSWFTLATIVQYQASGYRG
;
A
#
# COMPACT_ATOMS: atom_id res chain seq x y z
N MET A 1 -28.02 17.77 -40.98
CA MET A 1 -26.73 18.48 -41.10
C MET A 1 -25.90 18.07 -39.90
N SER A 2 -24.99 17.12 -40.11
CA SER A 2 -24.12 16.57 -39.08
C SER A 2 -22.94 17.52 -38.91
N ALA A 3 -22.70 17.98 -37.68
CA ALA A 3 -21.51 18.76 -37.36
C ALA A 3 -20.38 17.78 -37.03
N GLU A 4 -19.47 17.57 -37.99
CA GLU A 4 -18.18 16.94 -37.74
C GLU A 4 -17.38 17.81 -36.78
N THR A 5 -17.02 17.25 -35.63
CA THR A 5 -16.08 17.85 -34.70
C THR A 5 -14.68 17.49 -35.18
N VAL A 6 -14.08 18.40 -35.95
CA VAL A 6 -12.66 18.32 -36.31
C VAL A 6 -11.85 18.62 -35.05
N THR A 7 -11.26 17.59 -34.47
CA THR A 7 -10.21 17.74 -33.47
C THR A 7 -8.92 18.07 -34.22
N GLU A 8 -8.50 19.34 -34.17
CA GLU A 8 -7.18 19.75 -34.65
C GLU A 8 -6.13 19.00 -33.84
N LYS A 9 -5.47 18.01 -34.47
CA LYS A 9 -4.21 17.45 -33.96
C LYS A 9 -3.16 18.56 -34.05
N GLY A 10 -2.51 18.86 -32.93
CA GLY A 10 -1.32 19.71 -32.91
C GLY A 10 -0.24 19.17 -33.86
N PRO A 11 0.74 20.00 -34.27
CA PRO A 11 1.78 19.59 -35.19
C PRO A 11 2.55 18.40 -34.61
N SER A 12 2.43 17.24 -35.25
CA SER A 12 3.20 16.04 -34.89
C SER A 12 4.68 16.30 -35.15
N LEU A 13 5.54 16.05 -34.15
CA LEU A 13 6.99 16.01 -34.34
C LEU A 13 7.35 14.97 -35.41
N ASP A 14 8.39 15.25 -36.20
CA ASP A 14 8.93 14.26 -37.14
C ASP A 14 9.55 13.10 -36.34
N VAL A 15 9.38 11.87 -36.83
CA VAL A 15 9.86 10.63 -36.19
C VAL A 15 11.39 10.67 -35.99
N GLN A 16 12.11 11.47 -36.80
CA GLN A 16 13.55 11.65 -36.68
C GLN A 16 13.99 12.43 -35.43
N ASP A 17 13.08 13.09 -34.71
CA ASP A 17 13.37 13.92 -33.53
C ASP A 17 12.91 13.35 -32.19
N GLU A 18 12.59 12.05 -32.17
CA GLU A 18 12.17 11.34 -30.97
C GLU A 18 13.07 10.13 -30.67
N ASP A 19 13.33 9.90 -29.39
CA ASP A 19 13.82 8.64 -28.85
C ASP A 19 12.61 7.72 -28.60
N VAL A 20 12.68 6.49 -29.11
CA VAL A 20 11.64 5.47 -28.87
C VAL A 20 12.11 4.49 -27.81
N TYR A 21 11.30 4.31 -26.78
CA TYR A 21 11.51 3.34 -25.69
C TYR A 21 10.44 2.24 -25.74
N PRO A 22 10.81 0.98 -25.56
CA PRO A 22 9.83 -0.11 -25.50
C PRO A 22 9.05 -0.09 -24.18
N LEU A 23 7.80 -0.56 -24.26
CA LEU A 23 7.02 -0.96 -23.11
C LEU A 23 7.05 -2.48 -22.99
N HIS A 24 7.71 -2.98 -21.95
CA HIS A 24 7.93 -4.42 -21.76
C HIS A 24 6.64 -5.14 -21.36
N ALA A 25 6.62 -6.47 -21.47
CA ALA A 25 5.38 -7.25 -21.33
C ALA A 25 4.63 -6.99 -20.02
N PHE A 26 5.34 -6.91 -18.89
CA PHE A 26 4.74 -6.64 -17.58
C PHE A 26 4.14 -5.25 -17.49
N ASP A 27 4.81 -4.23 -18.04
CA ASP A 27 4.32 -2.85 -18.06
C ASP A 27 3.12 -2.69 -18.99
N ASN A 28 3.16 -3.33 -20.17
CA ASN A 28 2.09 -3.30 -21.17
C ASN A 28 0.88 -4.19 -20.82
N ALA A 29 0.93 -4.96 -19.71
CA ALA A 29 -0.18 -5.79 -19.30
C ALA A 29 -1.45 -4.95 -19.09
N LYS A 30 -2.60 -5.40 -19.63
CA LYS A 30 -3.89 -4.67 -19.56
C LYS A 30 -4.30 -4.25 -18.13
N ILE A 31 -3.86 -4.99 -17.10
CA ILE A 31 -4.11 -4.64 -15.68
C ILE A 31 -3.45 -3.32 -15.23
N ASN A 32 -2.43 -2.87 -15.97
CA ASN A 32 -1.69 -1.64 -15.74
C ASN A 32 -2.21 -0.46 -16.58
N HIS A 33 -3.22 -0.66 -17.44
CA HIS A 33 -3.84 0.40 -18.25
C HIS A 33 -4.82 1.27 -17.42
N LYS A 34 -4.41 1.63 -16.20
CA LYS A 34 -5.17 2.46 -15.26
C LYS A 34 -4.34 3.65 -14.84
N LEU A 35 -5.01 4.78 -14.61
CA LEU A 35 -4.36 6.01 -14.20
C LEU A 35 -4.40 6.11 -12.67
N LEU A 36 -3.23 6.21 -12.06
CA LEU A 36 -3.07 6.40 -10.62
C LEU A 36 -2.76 7.86 -10.31
N SER A 37 -3.12 8.29 -9.11
CA SER A 37 -2.60 9.51 -8.52
C SER A 37 -2.23 9.30 -7.05
N TRP A 38 -1.10 9.88 -6.66
CA TRP A 38 -0.63 9.95 -5.30
C TRP A 38 -0.59 11.39 -4.86
N VAL A 39 -1.39 11.74 -3.85
CA VAL A 39 -1.31 13.04 -3.18
C VAL A 39 -0.50 12.92 -1.91
N MET A 40 0.50 13.78 -1.78
CA MET A 40 1.44 13.85 -0.66
C MET A 40 1.16 15.14 0.10
N ARG A 41 0.95 15.04 1.41
CA ARG A 41 0.74 16.19 2.29
C ARG A 41 2.05 16.61 2.91
N PHE A 42 2.38 17.89 2.78
CA PHE A 42 3.47 18.56 3.47
C PHE A 42 2.89 19.61 4.42
N ASN A 43 3.36 19.65 5.66
CA ASN A 43 3.00 20.67 6.67
C ASN A 43 3.91 21.92 6.60
N ASP A 44 4.40 22.20 5.39
CA ASP A 44 5.21 23.35 5.02
C ASP A 44 4.67 23.99 3.74
N VAL A 45 4.93 25.28 3.57
CA VAL A 45 4.71 25.98 2.31
C VAL A 45 5.93 25.75 1.43
N LEU A 46 5.74 25.11 0.27
CA LEU A 46 6.81 24.76 -0.66
C LEU A 46 6.82 25.67 -1.88
N ASP A 47 8.02 25.91 -2.42
CA ASP A 47 8.28 26.60 -3.66
C ASP A 47 7.89 25.70 -4.84
N VAL A 48 6.71 25.96 -5.37
CA VAL A 48 6.09 25.19 -6.45
C VAL A 48 6.93 25.22 -7.73
N LYS A 49 7.58 26.36 -8.02
CA LYS A 49 8.42 26.49 -9.21
C LYS A 49 9.66 25.61 -9.09
N LYS A 50 10.34 25.61 -7.94
CA LYS A 50 11.48 24.72 -7.70
C LYS A 50 11.10 23.24 -7.82
N LEU A 51 9.93 22.86 -7.30
CA LEU A 51 9.42 21.49 -7.40
C LEU A 51 9.23 21.10 -8.88
N HIS A 52 8.52 21.92 -9.65
CA HIS A 52 8.30 21.67 -11.08
C HIS A 52 9.60 21.61 -11.89
N ASP A 53 10.48 22.60 -11.70
CA ASP A 53 11.71 22.73 -12.48
C ASP A 53 12.68 21.57 -12.20
N SER A 54 12.83 21.18 -10.93
CA SER A 54 13.68 20.05 -10.55
C SER A 54 13.15 18.70 -11.02
N LEU A 55 11.82 18.50 -11.04
CA LEU A 55 11.24 17.28 -11.62
C LEU A 55 11.46 17.24 -13.12
N SER A 56 11.21 18.34 -13.83
CA SER A 56 11.45 18.44 -15.27
C SER A 56 12.93 18.19 -15.60
N ARG A 57 13.83 18.76 -14.79
CA ARG A 57 15.28 18.56 -14.94
C ARG A 57 15.70 17.12 -14.71
N LEU A 58 15.15 16.42 -13.71
CA LEU A 58 15.40 14.99 -13.51
C LEU A 58 15.08 14.18 -14.78
N LEU A 59 13.98 14.51 -15.45
CA LEU A 59 13.57 13.82 -16.67
C LEU A 59 14.48 14.14 -17.87
N GLU A 60 15.47 15.03 -17.76
CA GLU A 60 16.49 15.24 -18.79
C GLU A 60 17.77 14.43 -18.55
N ILE A 61 17.90 13.75 -17.40
CA ILE A 61 19.12 13.06 -17.00
C ILE A 61 19.13 11.63 -17.55
N GLY A 62 19.91 11.40 -18.61
CA GLY A 62 20.11 10.08 -19.19
C GLY A 62 18.77 9.42 -19.57
N ASP A 63 18.57 8.17 -19.16
CA ASP A 63 17.35 7.42 -19.48
C ASP A 63 16.14 7.75 -18.59
N TRP A 64 16.27 8.62 -17.57
CA TRP A 64 15.10 9.14 -16.84
C TRP A 64 14.09 9.84 -17.76
N ARG A 65 14.55 10.33 -18.92
CA ARG A 65 13.70 10.88 -19.98
C ARG A 65 12.59 9.97 -20.46
N LYS A 66 12.73 8.64 -20.30
CA LYS A 66 11.67 7.67 -20.57
C LYS A 66 10.36 8.04 -19.86
N LEU A 67 10.43 8.57 -18.64
CA LEU A 67 9.27 8.94 -17.84
C LEU A 67 8.57 10.21 -18.36
N GLY A 68 9.32 11.08 -19.05
CA GLY A 68 8.77 12.24 -19.76
C GLY A 68 8.20 11.90 -21.13
N GLY A 69 8.16 10.62 -21.53
CA GLY A 69 7.62 10.20 -22.82
C GLY A 69 6.10 10.28 -22.94
N ARG A 70 5.61 10.09 -24.17
CA ARG A 70 4.20 9.94 -24.53
C ARG A 70 3.93 8.52 -24.98
N LEU A 71 2.84 7.92 -24.52
CA LEU A 71 2.42 6.61 -25.00
C LEU A 71 1.83 6.74 -26.40
N ARG A 72 2.25 5.87 -27.32
CA ARG A 72 1.63 5.73 -28.64
C ARG A 72 1.34 4.26 -28.94
N LEU A 73 0.22 4.04 -29.62
CA LEU A 73 -0.12 2.73 -30.15
C LEU A 73 0.49 2.58 -31.54
N THR A 74 1.35 1.59 -31.70
CA THR A 74 1.93 1.23 -33.01
C THR A 74 0.88 0.61 -33.92
N GLU A 75 1.16 0.54 -35.23
CA GLU A 75 0.32 -0.18 -36.20
C GLU A 75 0.13 -1.67 -35.82
N SER A 76 1.10 -2.25 -35.10
CA SER A 76 1.05 -3.61 -34.58
C SER A 76 0.16 -3.79 -33.33
N GLY A 77 -0.43 -2.70 -32.81
CA GLY A 77 -1.26 -2.71 -31.60
C GLY A 77 -0.46 -2.78 -30.29
N ARG A 78 0.87 -2.60 -30.33
CA ARG A 78 1.73 -2.52 -29.13
C ARG A 78 1.92 -1.08 -28.70
N LEU A 79 2.02 -0.85 -27.39
CA LEU A 79 2.36 0.45 -26.82
C LEU A 79 3.87 0.66 -26.82
N GLU A 80 4.30 1.85 -27.23
CA GLU A 80 5.68 2.32 -27.16
C GLU A 80 5.70 3.75 -26.59
N LEU A 81 6.87 4.17 -26.12
CA LEU A 81 7.09 5.48 -25.53
C LEU A 81 7.91 6.34 -26.46
N HIS A 82 7.34 7.47 -26.87
CA HIS A 82 7.98 8.47 -27.71
C HIS A 82 8.44 9.64 -26.84
N VAL A 83 9.73 9.91 -26.86
CA VAL A 83 10.36 10.97 -26.06
C VAL A 83 11.01 11.97 -27.00
N PRO A 84 10.58 13.25 -27.02
CA PRO A 84 11.27 14.28 -27.79
C PRO A 84 12.75 14.36 -27.41
N LYS A 85 13.66 14.57 -28.38
CA LYS A 85 15.10 14.76 -28.10
C LYS A 85 15.38 15.89 -27.10
N GLN A 86 14.55 16.92 -27.10
CA GLN A 86 14.54 18.00 -26.13
C GLN A 86 13.10 18.31 -25.75
N PHE A 87 12.84 18.50 -24.46
CA PHE A 87 11.53 18.97 -24.00
C PHE A 87 11.38 20.47 -24.27
N SER A 88 10.17 20.91 -24.61
CA SER A 88 9.84 22.31 -24.87
C SER A 88 8.55 22.71 -24.14
N ALA A 89 8.12 23.96 -24.28
CA ALA A 89 6.83 24.39 -23.74
C ALA A 89 5.65 23.66 -24.43
N GLU A 90 5.79 23.35 -25.71
CA GLU A 90 4.82 22.59 -26.51
C GLU A 90 4.87 21.10 -26.21
N HIS A 91 6.06 20.56 -25.91
CA HIS A 91 6.26 19.16 -25.54
C HIS A 91 6.96 19.05 -24.18
N PRO A 92 6.28 19.39 -23.06
CA PRO A 92 6.90 19.42 -21.75
C PRO A 92 7.17 18.01 -21.22
N ALA A 93 8.19 17.86 -20.38
CA ALA A 93 8.48 16.57 -19.73
C ALA A 93 7.35 16.13 -18.77
N VAL A 94 6.62 17.09 -18.22
CA VAL A 94 5.59 16.89 -17.19
C VAL A 94 4.38 17.78 -17.50
N SER A 95 3.16 17.24 -17.35
CA SER A 95 1.96 18.09 -17.32
C SER A 95 1.90 18.81 -15.97
N PHE A 96 1.73 20.12 -15.94
CA PHE A 96 1.80 20.89 -14.70
C PHE A 96 0.55 21.71 -14.43
N SER A 97 0.15 21.75 -13.16
CA SER A 97 -0.97 22.57 -12.68
C SER A 97 -0.76 23.02 -11.23
N HIS A 98 -1.16 24.26 -10.96
CA HIS A 98 -1.00 24.90 -9.65
C HIS A 98 -2.29 25.58 -9.22
N VAL A 99 -2.82 25.19 -8.07
CA VAL A 99 -4.00 25.79 -7.45
C VAL A 99 -3.54 26.75 -6.35
N THR A 100 -3.75 28.05 -6.58
CA THR A 100 -3.32 29.15 -5.70
C THR A 100 -4.46 29.77 -4.89
N ASP A 101 -5.71 29.44 -5.19
CA ASP A 101 -6.91 30.05 -4.61
C ASP A 101 -6.97 29.96 -3.07
N PHE A 102 -6.26 28.97 -2.50
CA PHE A 102 -6.21 28.71 -1.06
C PHE A 102 -4.91 29.18 -0.41
N SER A 103 -4.02 29.86 -1.12
CA SER A 103 -2.69 30.25 -0.61
C SER A 103 -2.74 31.17 0.63
N GLY A 104 -3.82 31.93 0.82
CA GLY A 104 -4.07 32.72 2.03
C GLY A 104 -4.80 31.97 3.15
N MET A 105 -5.26 30.74 2.90
CA MET A 105 -6.10 29.94 3.80
C MET A 105 -5.28 28.81 4.44
N PRO A 106 -5.38 28.59 5.76
CA PRO A 106 -4.87 27.39 6.41
C PRO A 106 -5.58 26.13 5.90
N ILE A 107 -4.86 25.01 5.76
CA ILE A 107 -5.45 23.75 5.27
C ILE A 107 -6.61 23.26 6.13
N GLU A 108 -6.61 23.58 7.43
CA GLU A 108 -7.66 23.25 8.40
C GLU A 108 -8.99 23.99 8.15
N GLU A 109 -8.97 25.14 7.47
CA GLU A 109 -10.17 25.91 7.15
C GLU A 109 -10.85 25.43 5.85
N HIS A 110 -10.12 24.72 5.00
CA HIS A 110 -10.65 24.25 3.73
C HIS A 110 -11.66 23.09 3.94
N PRO A 111 -12.88 23.12 3.36
CA PRO A 111 -13.94 22.12 3.61
C PRO A 111 -13.55 20.65 3.37
N LEU A 112 -12.75 20.39 2.33
CA LEU A 112 -12.23 19.06 2.00
C LEU A 112 -10.83 18.80 2.57
N ALA A 113 -9.86 19.70 2.38
CA ALA A 113 -8.47 19.46 2.78
C ALA A 113 -8.27 19.34 4.30
N SER A 114 -9.13 19.96 5.11
CA SER A 114 -9.14 19.79 6.57
C SER A 114 -9.37 18.35 7.03
N ARG A 115 -9.93 17.51 6.15
CA ARG A 115 -10.23 16.09 6.40
C ARG A 115 -9.09 15.16 6.01
N PHE A 116 -7.99 15.65 5.42
CA PHE A 116 -6.83 14.80 5.13
C PHE A 116 -6.36 14.11 6.42
N PRO A 117 -6.08 12.79 6.37
CA PRO A 117 -5.63 12.07 7.54
C PRO A 117 -4.41 12.75 8.16
N LYS A 118 -4.44 12.89 9.49
CA LYS A 118 -3.37 13.51 10.28
C LYS A 118 -2.95 12.65 11.46
N PRO A 119 -1.69 12.76 11.93
CA PRO A 119 -1.27 12.08 13.14
C PRO A 119 -2.17 12.43 14.33
N THR A 120 -2.43 11.46 15.19
CA THR A 120 -3.20 11.63 16.43
C THR A 120 -2.39 11.14 17.64
N VAL A 121 -2.74 11.56 18.86
CA VAL A 121 -2.05 11.05 20.07
C VAL A 121 -2.40 9.57 20.30
N GLU A 122 -3.68 9.25 20.17
CA GLU A 122 -4.23 7.89 20.30
C GLU A 122 -4.42 7.24 18.93
N PRO A 123 -4.54 5.90 18.83
CA PRO A 123 -4.88 5.26 17.56
C PRO A 123 -6.26 5.70 17.09
N SER A 124 -6.38 5.92 15.78
CA SER A 124 -7.57 6.48 15.16
C SER A 124 -7.87 5.87 13.80
N THR A 125 -9.15 5.87 13.44
CA THR A 125 -9.67 5.62 12.09
C THR A 125 -10.16 6.96 11.52
N GLN A 126 -9.78 7.29 10.28
CA GLN A 126 -10.04 8.60 9.67
C GLN A 126 -10.60 8.39 8.25
N PRO A 127 -11.81 8.90 7.91
CA PRO A 127 -12.38 8.73 6.59
C PRO A 127 -11.49 9.28 5.48
N VAL A 128 -11.40 8.56 4.36
CA VAL A 128 -10.66 8.97 3.16
C VAL A 128 -11.64 9.05 1.99
N PHE A 129 -12.19 10.25 1.75
CA PHE A 129 -13.19 10.47 0.72
C PHE A 129 -13.16 11.92 0.22
N GLY A 130 -13.46 12.12 -1.07
CA GLY A 130 -13.64 13.44 -1.67
C GLY A 130 -12.34 14.19 -2.00
N PHE A 131 -11.18 13.51 -1.98
CA PHE A 131 -9.87 14.14 -2.27
C PHE A 131 -9.53 14.24 -3.76
N ARG A 132 -10.44 13.84 -4.64
CA ARG A 132 -10.23 13.89 -6.09
C ARG A 132 -9.74 15.25 -6.62
N PRO A 133 -10.27 16.40 -6.17
CA PRO A 133 -9.77 17.71 -6.62
C PRO A 133 -8.30 17.96 -6.32
N PHE A 134 -7.69 17.23 -5.38
CA PHE A 134 -6.28 17.37 -5.01
C PHE A 134 -5.38 16.32 -5.66
N LEU A 135 -5.95 15.34 -6.37
CA LEU A 135 -5.18 14.29 -7.02
C LEU A 135 -4.66 14.68 -8.39
N ALA A 136 -5.46 15.43 -9.13
CA ALA A 136 -5.22 15.76 -10.51
C ALA A 136 -6.13 16.93 -10.92
N PRO A 137 -5.79 17.66 -11.99
CA PRO A 137 -6.68 18.63 -12.60
C PRO A 137 -8.05 18.05 -12.95
N SER A 138 -9.08 18.91 -12.99
CA SER A 138 -10.44 18.49 -13.35
C SER A 138 -10.55 17.91 -14.76
N ASP A 139 -9.66 18.30 -15.65
CA ASP A 139 -9.56 17.86 -17.04
C ASP A 139 -8.49 16.76 -17.23
N TYR A 140 -7.96 16.15 -16.17
CA TYR A 140 -7.04 15.03 -16.28
C TYR A 140 -7.73 13.84 -16.99
N PRO A 141 -7.02 13.13 -17.90
CA PRO A 141 -7.61 12.03 -18.66
C PRO A 141 -8.19 10.95 -17.76
N LYS A 142 -9.27 10.32 -18.23
CA LYS A 142 -9.98 9.28 -17.50
C LYS A 142 -9.46 7.88 -17.80
N THR A 143 -8.98 7.69 -19.02
CA THR A 143 -8.48 6.40 -19.51
C THR A 143 -7.13 6.56 -20.17
N LEU A 144 -6.43 5.44 -20.36
CA LEU A 144 -5.15 5.42 -21.06
C LEU A 144 -5.32 5.91 -22.51
N GLU A 145 -6.42 5.53 -23.17
CA GLU A 145 -6.74 5.90 -24.55
C GLU A 145 -6.95 7.41 -24.68
N GLU A 146 -7.61 8.05 -23.71
CA GLU A 146 -7.77 9.50 -23.71
C GLU A 146 -6.41 10.20 -23.54
N MET A 147 -5.56 9.69 -22.65
CA MET A 147 -4.21 10.22 -22.44
C MET A 147 -3.35 10.12 -23.72
N ILE A 148 -3.43 8.98 -24.42
CA ILE A 148 -2.76 8.75 -25.71
C ILE A 148 -3.34 9.69 -26.79
N GLY A 149 -4.67 9.79 -26.88
CA GLY A 149 -5.34 10.63 -27.88
C GLY A 149 -5.03 12.12 -27.75
N ARG A 150 -4.71 12.57 -26.53
CA ARG A 150 -4.30 13.95 -26.20
C ARG A 150 -2.78 14.17 -26.24
N ASP A 151 -1.99 13.14 -26.58
CA ASP A 151 -0.52 13.16 -26.62
C ASP A 151 0.12 13.75 -25.33
N LEU A 152 -0.44 13.40 -24.17
CA LEU A 152 0.02 13.92 -22.88
C LEU A 152 1.29 13.20 -22.40
N PRO A 153 2.22 13.91 -21.73
CA PRO A 153 3.29 13.26 -20.99
C PRO A 153 2.70 12.33 -19.92
N GLN A 154 3.41 11.25 -19.61
CA GLN A 154 2.92 10.26 -18.66
C GLN A 154 2.79 10.81 -17.23
N ILE A 155 3.64 11.75 -16.82
CA ILE A 155 3.60 12.32 -15.47
C ILE A 155 2.82 13.64 -15.49
N SER A 156 1.87 13.77 -14.57
CA SER A 156 1.20 15.01 -14.24
C SER A 156 1.49 15.43 -12.80
N LEU A 157 2.03 16.63 -12.62
CA LEU A 157 2.29 17.27 -11.34
C LEU A 157 1.19 18.29 -11.05
N HIS A 158 0.43 18.03 -9.99
CA HIS A 158 -0.67 18.88 -9.53
C HIS A 158 -0.39 19.36 -8.10
N ILE A 159 -0.22 20.67 -7.92
CA ILE A 159 0.13 21.23 -6.62
C ILE A 159 -0.98 22.18 -6.13
N THR A 160 -1.41 22.01 -4.88
CA THR A 160 -2.32 22.93 -4.19
C THR A 160 -1.61 23.57 -3.01
N SER A 161 -1.58 24.91 -2.98
CA SER A 161 -0.91 25.68 -1.93
C SER A 161 -1.90 26.23 -0.90
N PHE A 162 -1.56 26.05 0.38
CA PHE A 162 -2.22 26.66 1.54
C PHE A 162 -1.24 27.60 2.26
N SER A 163 -1.73 28.43 3.18
CA SER A 163 -0.87 29.34 3.94
C SER A 163 0.08 28.62 4.93
N ASN A 164 -0.21 27.35 5.25
CA ASN A 164 0.55 26.52 6.19
C ASN A 164 0.82 25.08 5.69
N ALA A 165 0.53 24.77 4.43
CA ALA A 165 0.70 23.42 3.90
C ALA A 165 0.79 23.42 2.38
N THR A 166 1.32 22.34 1.83
CA THR A 166 1.33 22.08 0.39
C THR A 166 0.86 20.66 0.15
N LEU A 167 -0.10 20.49 -0.76
CA LEU A 167 -0.45 19.18 -1.30
C LEU A 167 0.25 19.04 -2.66
N VAL A 168 1.06 18.00 -2.80
CA VAL A 168 1.78 17.69 -4.04
C VAL A 168 1.26 16.37 -4.55
N ALA A 169 0.58 16.38 -5.70
CA ALA A 169 0.08 15.18 -6.33
C ALA A 169 0.83 14.85 -7.61
N VAL A 170 1.16 13.57 -7.76
CA VAL A 170 1.77 13.02 -8.97
C VAL A 170 0.79 11.99 -9.52
N ALA A 171 0.32 12.19 -10.75
CA ALA A 171 -0.55 11.27 -11.47
C ALA A 171 0.18 10.66 -12.67
N TRP A 172 -0.04 9.36 -12.92
CA TRP A 172 0.62 8.61 -13.99
C TRP A 172 -0.18 7.36 -14.42
N PRO A 173 0.03 6.83 -15.64
CA PRO A 173 -0.46 5.51 -16.01
C PRO A 173 0.36 4.43 -15.31
N HIS A 174 -0.28 3.40 -14.75
CA HIS A 174 0.43 2.33 -14.04
C HIS A 174 1.37 1.52 -14.97
N THR A 175 1.28 1.68 -16.29
CA THR A 175 2.26 1.20 -17.26
C THR A 175 3.66 1.77 -17.03
N LEU A 176 3.79 2.94 -16.41
CA LEU A 176 5.08 3.62 -16.25
C LEU A 176 5.93 3.02 -15.11
N MET A 177 5.34 2.85 -13.93
CA MET A 177 6.08 2.43 -12.74
C MET A 177 5.18 1.84 -11.65
N ASP A 178 5.79 1.02 -10.79
CA ASP A 178 5.19 0.56 -9.54
C ASP A 178 5.60 1.45 -8.35
N ALA A 179 5.18 1.08 -7.14
CA ALA A 179 5.47 1.86 -5.92
C ALA A 179 6.97 2.00 -5.60
N VAL A 180 7.82 1.08 -6.08
CA VAL A 180 9.29 1.19 -5.92
C VAL A 180 9.82 2.22 -6.90
N GLY A 181 9.35 2.19 -8.15
CA GLY A 181 9.69 3.24 -9.10
C GLY A 181 9.29 4.64 -8.62
N GLN A 182 8.13 4.77 -7.96
CA GLN A 182 7.72 6.02 -7.34
C GLN A 182 8.66 6.45 -6.20
N GLN A 183 9.14 5.51 -5.39
CA GLN A 183 10.15 5.79 -4.35
C GLN A 183 11.44 6.34 -4.97
N ASP A 184 11.94 5.70 -6.02
CA ASP A 184 13.17 6.08 -6.70
C ASP A 184 13.01 7.43 -7.43
N LEU A 185 11.84 7.70 -8.00
CA LEU A 185 11.49 9.01 -8.55
C LEU A 185 11.58 10.10 -7.48
N LEU A 186 10.93 9.91 -6.32
CA LEU A 186 10.93 10.91 -5.24
C LEU A 186 12.34 11.19 -4.71
N ARG A 187 13.17 10.15 -4.55
CA ARG A 187 14.55 10.30 -4.10
C ARG A 187 15.42 11.03 -5.11
N SER A 188 15.34 10.63 -6.37
CA SER A 188 16.12 11.25 -7.46
C SER A 188 15.67 12.69 -7.69
N TRP A 189 14.37 12.96 -7.58
CA TRP A 189 13.82 14.31 -7.63
C TRP A 189 14.36 15.17 -6.47
N SER A 190 14.45 14.60 -5.27
CA SER A 190 15.05 15.29 -4.11
C SER A 190 16.53 15.62 -4.33
N PHE A 191 17.30 14.75 -5.00
CA PHE A 191 18.71 15.05 -5.35
C PHE A 191 18.82 16.23 -6.31
N VAL A 192 18.04 16.23 -7.40
CA VAL A 192 18.05 17.34 -8.38
C VAL A 192 17.59 18.64 -7.72
N LEU A 193 16.54 18.59 -6.89
CA LEU A 193 16.06 19.76 -6.13
C LEU A 193 17.13 20.33 -5.17
N ALA A 194 18.01 19.48 -4.64
CA ALA A 194 19.14 19.86 -3.81
C ALA A 194 20.39 20.29 -4.60
N GLY A 195 20.33 20.29 -5.94
CA GLY A 195 21.49 20.59 -6.80
C GLY A 195 22.54 19.48 -6.86
N ARG A 196 22.16 18.24 -6.52
CA ARG A 196 23.02 17.04 -6.48
C ARG A 196 22.70 16.10 -7.65
N GLU A 197 22.72 16.62 -8.88
CA GLU A 197 22.38 15.84 -10.08
C GLU A 197 23.32 14.64 -10.28
N GLU A 198 24.56 14.73 -9.81
CA GLU A 198 25.56 13.67 -9.84
C GLU A 198 25.20 12.44 -9.00
N ASP A 199 24.31 12.60 -8.02
CA ASP A 199 23.83 11.51 -7.15
C ASP A 199 22.60 10.79 -7.72
N VAL A 200 22.07 11.26 -8.86
CA VAL A 200 20.94 10.61 -9.53
C VAL A 200 21.41 9.26 -10.11
N PRO A 201 20.85 8.13 -9.65
CA PRO A 201 21.25 6.81 -10.13
C PRO A 201 20.82 6.61 -11.59
N PRO A 202 21.58 5.85 -12.40
CA PRO A 202 21.17 5.51 -13.75
C PRO A 202 19.89 4.65 -13.75
N LEU A 203 19.06 4.85 -14.77
CA LEU A 203 17.83 4.08 -14.95
C LEU A 203 18.12 2.75 -15.66
N LEU A 204 17.82 1.64 -15.00
CA LEU A 204 18.02 0.28 -15.51
C LEU A 204 16.83 -0.18 -16.34
N GLY A 205 17.10 -0.95 -17.40
CA GLY A 205 16.09 -1.63 -18.22
C GLY A 205 15.22 -0.67 -19.03
N ALA A 206 15.69 0.56 -19.27
CA ALA A 206 14.95 1.54 -20.04
C ALA A 206 14.69 1.03 -21.47
N ARG A 207 15.69 0.38 -22.06
CA ARG A 207 15.68 -0.16 -23.43
C ARG A 207 15.60 -1.69 -23.46
N ASP A 208 16.29 -2.37 -22.55
CA ASP A 208 16.35 -3.85 -22.51
C ASP A 208 15.36 -4.44 -21.51
N ASP A 209 14.78 -5.61 -21.83
CA ASP A 209 13.88 -6.36 -20.93
C ASP A 209 14.72 -7.23 -19.97
N ILE A 210 15.20 -6.61 -18.89
CA ILE A 210 16.01 -7.28 -17.86
C ILE A 210 15.27 -8.49 -17.26
N LEU A 211 13.94 -8.45 -17.19
CA LEU A 211 13.16 -9.58 -16.68
C LEU A 211 13.22 -10.77 -17.64
N LYS A 212 13.16 -10.53 -18.94
CA LYS A 212 13.28 -11.58 -19.95
C LYS A 212 14.68 -12.21 -19.92
N GLU A 213 15.73 -11.41 -19.79
CA GLU A 213 17.10 -11.92 -19.66
C GLU A 213 17.24 -12.85 -18.45
N LEU A 214 16.69 -12.45 -17.29
CA LEU A 214 16.72 -13.26 -16.07
C LEU A 214 15.96 -14.58 -16.19
N GLU A 215 14.86 -14.58 -16.95
CA GLU A 215 14.09 -15.80 -17.25
C GLU A 215 14.86 -16.75 -18.16
N ASP A 216 15.61 -16.22 -19.12
CA ASP A 216 16.36 -16.97 -20.14
C ASP A 216 17.68 -17.54 -19.60
N GLU A 217 18.28 -16.89 -18.59
CA GLU A 217 19.49 -17.37 -17.92
C GLU A 217 19.25 -18.60 -17.02
N GLU A 218 18.01 -18.85 -16.59
CA GLU A 218 17.70 -20.00 -15.74
C GLU A 218 17.62 -21.30 -16.56
N SER A 219 18.50 -22.25 -16.24
CA SER A 219 18.49 -23.57 -16.88
C SER A 219 17.17 -24.31 -16.63
N GLU A 220 16.74 -25.10 -17.63
CA GLU A 220 15.51 -25.91 -17.54
C GLU A 220 15.48 -26.83 -16.30
N GLU A 221 16.64 -27.38 -15.91
CA GLU A 221 16.79 -28.25 -14.74
C GLU A 221 16.47 -27.55 -13.40
N ASN A 222 16.61 -26.22 -13.34
CA ASN A 222 16.32 -25.42 -12.15
C ASN A 222 14.87 -24.93 -12.08
N ARG A 223 14.05 -25.22 -13.10
CA ARG A 223 12.65 -24.78 -13.13
C ARG A 223 11.79 -25.64 -12.21
N GLU A 224 11.07 -24.98 -11.31
CA GLU A 224 10.11 -25.63 -10.42
C GLU A 224 8.67 -25.21 -10.72
N PRO A 225 7.68 -26.09 -10.52
CA PRO A 225 6.28 -25.72 -10.63
C PRO A 225 5.91 -24.71 -9.54
N LEU A 226 4.91 -23.88 -9.84
CA LEU A 226 4.38 -22.93 -8.87
C LEU A 226 3.80 -23.67 -7.66
N ALA A 227 4.31 -23.37 -6.47
CA ALA A 227 3.88 -23.98 -5.22
C ALA A 227 2.37 -23.83 -5.00
N ILE A 228 1.81 -22.69 -5.41
CA ILE A 228 0.39 -22.36 -5.24
C ILE A 228 -0.55 -23.14 -6.18
N GLU A 229 -0.06 -23.72 -7.28
CA GLU A 229 -0.91 -24.40 -8.28
C GLU A 229 -1.64 -25.62 -7.71
N ARG A 230 -1.09 -26.28 -6.69
CA ARG A 230 -1.77 -27.37 -5.96
C ARG A 230 -3.08 -26.92 -5.29
N HIS A 231 -3.25 -25.62 -5.08
CA HIS A 231 -4.45 -25.02 -4.48
C HIS A 231 -5.37 -24.37 -5.51
N ARG A 232 -5.15 -24.61 -6.80
CA ARG A 232 -5.96 -24.02 -7.87
C ARG A 232 -7.41 -24.48 -7.78
N LEU A 233 -8.31 -23.51 -7.86
CA LEU A 233 -9.74 -23.74 -7.83
C LEU A 233 -10.20 -24.30 -9.18
N GLY A 234 -10.92 -25.43 -9.14
CA GLY A 234 -11.55 -26.00 -10.33
C GLY A 234 -12.66 -25.10 -10.90
N LYS A 235 -13.04 -25.32 -12.16
CA LYS A 235 -14.02 -24.48 -12.90
C LYS A 235 -15.35 -24.27 -12.15
N ILE A 236 -15.89 -25.33 -11.56
CA ILE A 236 -17.15 -25.28 -10.79
C ILE A 236 -16.98 -24.41 -9.54
N GLY A 237 -15.89 -24.62 -8.79
CA GLY A 237 -15.59 -23.82 -7.61
C GLY A 237 -15.39 -22.34 -7.94
N PHE A 238 -14.74 -22.05 -9.07
CA PHE A 238 -14.55 -20.70 -9.57
C PHE A 238 -15.89 -20.04 -9.92
N LEU A 239 -16.78 -20.72 -10.64
CA LEU A 239 -18.12 -20.21 -10.95
C LEU A 239 -18.93 -19.94 -9.68
N ALA A 240 -18.89 -20.84 -8.70
CA ALA A 240 -19.56 -20.67 -7.41
C ALA A 240 -19.02 -19.44 -6.64
N MET A 241 -17.71 -19.22 -6.68
CA MET A 241 -17.09 -18.04 -6.08
C MET A 241 -17.56 -16.75 -6.78
N ILE A 242 -17.52 -16.70 -8.11
CA ILE A 242 -17.96 -15.51 -8.87
C ILE A 242 -19.43 -15.20 -8.60
N ALA A 243 -20.31 -16.21 -8.63
CA ALA A 243 -21.72 -16.03 -8.31
C ALA A 243 -21.93 -15.43 -6.92
N ARG A 244 -21.17 -15.90 -5.91
CA ARG A 244 -21.21 -15.32 -4.56
C ARG A 244 -20.71 -13.87 -4.54
N LEU A 245 -19.60 -13.56 -5.20
CA LEU A 245 -19.04 -12.20 -5.20
C LEU A 245 -19.98 -11.21 -5.90
N LEU A 246 -20.64 -11.64 -6.98
CA LEU A 246 -21.68 -10.83 -7.62
C LEU A 246 -22.89 -10.63 -6.70
N TRP A 247 -23.28 -11.66 -5.96
CA TRP A 247 -24.33 -11.54 -4.94
C TRP A 247 -23.93 -10.55 -3.82
N GLU A 248 -22.75 -10.73 -3.23
CA GLU A 248 -22.25 -9.83 -2.19
C GLU A 248 -22.07 -8.39 -2.71
N ARG A 249 -21.74 -8.19 -3.99
CA ARG A 249 -21.65 -6.85 -4.60
C ARG A 249 -23.02 -6.19 -4.80
N LEU A 250 -24.03 -6.95 -5.21
CA LEU A 250 -25.36 -6.41 -5.52
C LEU A 250 -26.20 -6.15 -4.25
N TRP A 251 -26.00 -6.96 -3.21
CA TRP A 251 -26.81 -6.91 -1.98
C TRP A 251 -26.01 -6.56 -0.71
N GLY A 252 -24.69 -6.48 -0.79
CA GLY A 252 -23.84 -6.12 0.34
C GLY A 252 -23.77 -4.62 0.59
N PRO A 253 -23.46 -4.20 1.83
CA PRO A 253 -23.20 -2.80 2.12
C PRO A 253 -21.94 -2.32 1.37
N PRO A 254 -21.87 -1.02 1.03
CA PRO A 254 -20.69 -0.46 0.38
C PRO A 254 -19.46 -0.58 1.28
N LEU A 255 -18.29 -0.61 0.64
CA LEU A 255 -17.03 -0.49 1.34
C LEU A 255 -16.75 0.99 1.64
N GLU A 256 -16.12 1.25 2.78
CA GLU A 256 -15.69 2.57 3.18
C GLU A 256 -14.18 2.58 3.30
N MET A 257 -13.56 3.55 2.64
CA MET A 257 -12.12 3.76 2.76
C MET A 257 -11.80 4.64 3.97
N ARG A 258 -10.96 4.13 4.87
CA ARG A 258 -10.44 4.91 6.00
C ARG A 258 -8.94 4.67 6.19
N ALA A 259 -8.25 5.72 6.58
CA ALA A 259 -6.90 5.63 7.09
C ALA A 259 -6.93 5.16 8.55
N ILE A 260 -5.95 4.33 8.91
CA ILE A 260 -5.72 3.86 10.27
C ILE A 260 -4.37 4.43 10.70
N TYR A 261 -4.40 5.26 11.73
CA TYR A 261 -3.19 5.75 12.38
C TYR A 261 -2.94 4.94 13.64
N LEU A 262 -1.79 4.28 13.71
CA LEU A 262 -1.44 3.37 14.79
C LEU A 262 -0.12 3.83 15.44
N PRO A 263 -0.16 4.47 16.62
CA PRO A 263 1.03 4.91 17.34
C PRO A 263 1.98 3.76 17.65
N ARG A 264 3.30 4.01 17.63
CA ARG A 264 4.34 3.00 17.91
C ARG A 264 4.08 2.23 19.20
N LYS A 265 3.64 2.93 20.26
CA LYS A 265 3.35 2.35 21.58
C LYS A 265 2.24 1.28 21.50
N ILE A 266 1.20 1.54 20.71
CA ILE A 266 0.07 0.62 20.54
C ILE A 266 0.50 -0.58 19.69
N PHE A 267 1.20 -0.32 18.58
CA PHE A 267 1.74 -1.41 17.77
C PHE A 267 2.67 -2.32 18.58
N SER A 268 3.50 -1.76 19.47
CA SER A 268 4.40 -2.55 20.34
C SER A 268 3.65 -3.49 21.29
N ARG A 269 2.38 -3.21 21.63
CA ARG A 269 1.53 -4.13 22.41
C ARG A 269 1.07 -5.30 21.55
N LEU A 270 0.56 -5.00 20.35
CA LEU A 270 0.16 -6.02 19.37
C LEU A 270 1.36 -6.92 18.99
N GLN A 271 2.55 -6.34 18.85
CA GLN A 271 3.78 -7.07 18.58
C GLN A 271 4.12 -8.04 19.71
N ARG A 272 4.16 -7.58 20.97
CA ARG A 272 4.41 -8.45 22.14
C ARG A 272 3.37 -9.55 22.26
N GLU A 273 2.09 -9.23 22.01
CA GLU A 273 1.01 -10.22 22.01
C GLU A 273 1.27 -11.32 20.95
N ALA A 274 1.62 -10.93 19.72
CA ALA A 274 1.91 -11.88 18.64
C ALA A 274 3.17 -12.73 18.89
N GLU A 275 4.22 -12.12 19.45
CA GLU A 275 5.47 -12.79 19.79
C GLU A 275 5.25 -13.82 20.92
N ASN A 276 4.53 -13.48 21.98
CA ASN A 276 4.19 -14.41 23.06
C ASN A 276 3.36 -15.61 22.56
N GLN A 277 2.39 -15.36 21.68
CA GLN A 277 1.55 -16.42 21.09
C GLN A 277 2.35 -17.34 20.16
N MET A 278 3.45 -16.86 19.57
CA MET A 278 4.32 -17.67 18.75
C MET A 278 5.13 -18.69 19.57
N ASP A 279 5.48 -18.36 20.82
CA ASP A 279 6.20 -19.27 21.72
C ASP A 279 5.36 -20.49 22.15
N GLU A 280 4.03 -20.41 22.02
CA GLU A 280 3.11 -21.53 22.27
C GLU A 280 3.10 -22.57 21.13
N LEU A 281 3.62 -22.21 19.95
CA LEU A 281 3.68 -23.12 18.81
C LEU A 281 4.82 -24.12 18.96
N PRO A 282 4.65 -25.37 18.47
CA PRO A 282 5.74 -26.33 18.40
C PRO A 282 6.94 -25.74 17.68
N LYS A 283 8.11 -25.80 18.32
CA LYS A 283 9.39 -25.42 17.69
C LYS A 283 9.80 -26.55 16.76
N ASP A 284 9.48 -26.42 15.47
CA ASP A 284 10.07 -27.30 14.45
C ASP A 284 11.56 -26.98 14.32
N ALA A 285 12.41 -28.01 14.41
CA ALA A 285 13.88 -27.87 14.45
C ALA A 285 14.49 -27.19 13.20
N ASP A 286 13.76 -27.22 12.07
CA ASP A 286 14.19 -26.65 10.78
C ASP A 286 13.51 -25.32 10.42
N GLN A 287 12.63 -24.78 11.28
CA GLN A 287 11.86 -23.57 10.95
C GLN A 287 12.24 -22.40 11.86
N THR A 288 12.80 -21.36 11.25
CA THR A 288 12.91 -20.06 11.92
C THR A 288 11.51 -19.48 12.10
N ASN A 289 10.96 -19.59 13.32
CA ASN A 289 9.74 -18.92 13.75
C ASN A 289 10.02 -17.41 13.89
N PHE A 290 10.31 -16.73 12.78
CA PHE A 290 10.46 -15.28 12.71
C PHE A 290 9.24 -14.68 12.03
N ILE A 291 8.58 -13.74 12.69
CA ILE A 291 7.52 -12.90 12.11
C ILE A 291 8.01 -11.46 12.02
N SER A 292 7.70 -10.77 10.94
CA SER A 292 7.94 -9.33 10.83
C SER A 292 6.74 -8.52 11.29
N GLU A 293 6.97 -7.23 11.50
CA GLU A 293 5.91 -6.25 11.75
C GLU A 293 4.81 -6.28 10.68
N GLY A 294 5.18 -6.48 9.41
CA GLY A 294 4.23 -6.62 8.31
C GLY A 294 3.37 -7.88 8.40
N ASP A 295 3.90 -8.99 8.93
CA ASP A 295 3.10 -10.22 9.13
C ASP A 295 2.11 -10.04 10.28
N ILE A 296 2.50 -9.30 11.33
CA ILE A 296 1.64 -8.99 12.48
C ILE A 296 0.48 -8.09 12.04
N LEU A 297 0.76 -7.01 11.31
CA LEU A 297 -0.27 -6.12 10.76
C LEU A 297 -1.20 -6.85 9.79
N PHE A 298 -0.63 -7.69 8.91
CA PHE A 298 -1.39 -8.54 8.01
C PHE A 298 -2.35 -9.41 8.81
N ALA A 299 -1.83 -10.09 9.83
CA ALA A 299 -2.60 -11.07 10.57
C ALA A 299 -3.75 -10.42 11.35
N TRP A 300 -3.47 -9.29 11.98
CA TRP A 300 -4.43 -8.49 12.73
C TRP A 300 -5.60 -8.01 11.85
N LEU A 301 -5.32 -7.44 10.68
CA LEU A 301 -6.35 -6.96 9.76
C LEU A 301 -7.12 -8.11 9.09
N ALA A 302 -6.43 -9.16 8.67
CA ALA A 302 -7.04 -10.36 8.11
C ALA A 302 -8.01 -11.01 9.10
N GLN A 303 -7.57 -11.17 10.34
CA GLN A 303 -8.41 -11.71 11.41
C GLN A 303 -9.61 -10.80 11.69
N THR A 304 -9.41 -9.48 11.75
CA THR A 304 -10.51 -8.53 11.98
C THR A 304 -11.59 -8.64 10.91
N VAL A 305 -11.21 -8.75 9.63
CA VAL A 305 -12.15 -8.98 8.53
C VAL A 305 -12.82 -10.35 8.66
N GLY A 306 -12.05 -11.42 8.89
CA GLY A 306 -12.61 -12.76 9.01
C GLY A 306 -13.59 -12.91 10.19
N LEU A 307 -13.34 -12.22 11.31
CA LEU A 307 -14.20 -12.23 12.49
C LEU A 307 -15.40 -11.27 12.38
N SER A 308 -15.39 -10.30 11.46
CA SER A 308 -16.51 -9.39 11.27
C SER A 308 -17.64 -9.99 10.44
N LYS A 309 -17.36 -11.05 9.65
CA LYS A 309 -18.34 -11.66 8.75
C LYS A 309 -19.19 -12.74 9.46
N PRO A 310 -20.45 -12.95 9.02
CA PRO A 310 -21.27 -14.04 9.53
C PRO A 310 -20.64 -15.42 9.24
N GLY A 311 -20.46 -16.22 10.30
CA GLY A 311 -20.00 -17.60 10.23
C GLY A 311 -18.49 -17.78 9.99
N PRO A 312 -17.91 -18.91 10.43
CA PRO A 312 -16.48 -19.19 10.24
C PRO A 312 -16.18 -19.51 8.77
N ARG A 313 -15.74 -18.52 7.99
CA ARG A 313 -15.31 -18.70 6.59
C ARG A 313 -13.77 -18.68 6.46
N PRO A 314 -13.21 -19.43 5.51
CA PRO A 314 -11.79 -19.30 5.18
C PRO A 314 -11.54 -17.97 4.48
N LEU A 315 -10.30 -17.48 4.49
CA LEU A 315 -9.86 -16.31 3.73
C LEU A 315 -8.88 -16.76 2.64
N THR A 316 -8.98 -16.12 1.47
CA THR A 316 -7.94 -16.17 0.44
C THR A 316 -7.43 -14.75 0.27
N ILE A 317 -6.22 -14.49 0.74
CA ILE A 317 -5.66 -13.13 0.75
C ILE A 317 -4.58 -13.04 -0.30
N VAL A 318 -4.78 -12.16 -1.28
CA VAL A 318 -3.81 -11.88 -2.33
C VAL A 318 -2.90 -10.76 -1.86
N SER A 319 -1.60 -11.01 -1.81
CA SER A 319 -0.59 -10.05 -1.41
C SER A 319 0.44 -9.83 -2.49
N PHE A 320 0.92 -8.60 -2.62
CA PHE A 320 2.05 -8.29 -3.49
C PHE A 320 3.39 -8.50 -2.80
N PHE A 321 4.37 -8.97 -3.56
CA PHE A 321 5.77 -8.86 -3.20
C PHE A 321 6.60 -8.33 -4.37
N ASN A 322 7.66 -7.59 -4.04
CA ASN A 322 8.57 -7.02 -5.02
C ASN A 322 9.63 -8.06 -5.42
N ALA A 323 9.67 -8.42 -6.71
CA ALA A 323 10.63 -9.41 -7.21
C ALA A 323 12.07 -8.89 -7.19
N ARG A 324 12.30 -7.56 -7.21
CA ARG A 324 13.64 -6.95 -7.08
C ARG A 324 14.40 -7.47 -5.85
N TYR A 325 13.70 -7.72 -4.75
CA TYR A 325 14.32 -8.23 -3.51
C TYR A 325 14.57 -9.75 -3.51
N ARG A 326 14.07 -10.47 -4.52
CA ARG A 326 14.16 -11.94 -4.65
C ARG A 326 15.15 -12.38 -5.73
N LEU A 327 15.62 -11.44 -6.56
CA LEU A 327 16.48 -11.70 -7.71
C LEU A 327 17.88 -11.09 -7.43
N PRO A 328 18.92 -11.91 -7.16
CA PRO A 328 20.23 -11.42 -6.74
C PRO A 328 20.89 -10.42 -7.70
N ARG A 329 20.78 -10.63 -9.02
CA ARG A 329 21.35 -9.74 -10.05
C ARG A 329 20.86 -8.29 -9.92
N LEU A 330 19.56 -8.10 -9.67
CA LEU A 330 18.97 -6.78 -9.47
C LEU A 330 19.35 -6.13 -8.13
N ARG A 331 19.68 -6.93 -7.12
CA ARG A 331 19.98 -6.45 -5.77
C ARG A 331 21.46 -6.14 -5.57
N ASN A 332 22.34 -6.93 -6.17
CA ASN A 332 23.75 -7.00 -5.80
C ASN A 332 24.71 -6.70 -6.95
N GLU A 333 24.28 -6.86 -8.22
CA GLU A 333 25.20 -6.84 -9.37
C GLU A 333 25.02 -5.60 -10.24
N LEU A 334 23.80 -5.08 -10.36
CA LEU A 334 23.51 -3.89 -11.15
C LEU A 334 23.58 -2.61 -10.30
N SER A 335 24.28 -1.60 -10.81
CA SER A 335 24.31 -0.26 -10.22
C SER A 335 23.29 0.63 -10.90
N GLY A 336 22.21 0.98 -10.21
CA GLY A 336 21.14 1.83 -10.72
C GLY A 336 19.78 1.52 -10.10
N VAL A 337 18.73 2.09 -10.66
CA VAL A 337 17.34 1.88 -10.21
C VAL A 337 16.47 1.35 -11.34
N TYR A 338 15.52 0.47 -11.03
CA TYR A 338 14.56 -0.09 -11.99
C TYR A 338 13.15 0.36 -11.60
N VAL A 339 12.61 1.37 -12.27
CA VAL A 339 11.32 1.98 -11.88
C VAL A 339 10.09 1.24 -12.40
N GLN A 340 10.24 0.49 -13.48
CA GLN A 340 9.17 -0.24 -14.19
C GLN A 340 8.52 -1.32 -13.31
N ASN A 341 7.37 -1.85 -13.70
CA ASN A 341 6.60 -2.78 -12.87
C ASN A 341 7.36 -4.10 -12.64
N MET A 342 7.59 -4.42 -11.36
CA MET A 342 8.24 -5.69 -10.98
C MET A 342 7.62 -6.30 -9.71
N THR A 343 6.30 -6.22 -9.65
CA THR A 343 5.51 -6.72 -8.53
C THR A 343 4.84 -8.05 -8.89
N GLN A 344 4.97 -9.04 -8.02
CA GLN A 344 4.38 -10.37 -8.18
C GLN A 344 3.32 -10.65 -7.11
N LEU A 345 2.47 -11.64 -7.37
CA LEU A 345 1.39 -12.05 -6.48
C LEU A 345 1.79 -13.25 -5.62
N SER A 346 1.36 -13.23 -4.37
CA SER A 346 1.40 -14.34 -3.42
C SER A 346 0.03 -14.53 -2.81
N PHE A 347 -0.30 -15.76 -2.44
CA PHE A 347 -1.60 -16.12 -1.88
C PHE A 347 -1.44 -16.67 -0.48
N THR A 348 -2.17 -16.11 0.48
CA THR A 348 -2.26 -16.68 1.83
C THR A 348 -3.64 -17.28 2.02
N LEU A 349 -3.67 -18.61 2.14
CA LEU A 349 -4.88 -19.37 2.38
C LEU A 349 -5.04 -19.55 3.89
N VAL A 350 -6.11 -18.99 4.44
CA VAL A 350 -6.41 -19.00 5.88
C VAL A 350 -7.64 -19.87 6.12
N PRO A 351 -7.49 -21.07 6.70
CA PRO A 351 -8.64 -21.89 7.09
C PRO A 351 -9.50 -21.19 8.16
N SER A 352 -10.82 -21.45 8.20
CA SER A 352 -11.72 -20.81 9.17
C SER A 352 -11.32 -21.00 10.64
N LYS A 353 -10.64 -22.12 10.95
CA LYS A 353 -10.11 -22.37 12.30
C LYS A 353 -8.98 -21.41 12.67
N LEU A 354 -8.13 -21.07 11.70
CA LEU A 354 -7.00 -20.18 11.88
C LEU A 354 -7.44 -18.71 12.00
N VAL A 355 -8.56 -18.33 11.35
CA VAL A 355 -9.17 -17.00 11.53
C VAL A 355 -9.47 -16.70 13.01
N LYS A 356 -9.84 -17.72 13.79
CA LYS A 356 -10.15 -17.61 15.23
C LYS A 356 -8.95 -17.85 16.15
N ALA A 357 -7.80 -18.22 15.59
CA ALA A 357 -6.60 -18.51 16.36
C ALA A 357 -5.94 -17.21 16.86
N PRO A 358 -5.00 -17.26 17.81
CA PRO A 358 -4.21 -16.10 18.20
C PRO A 358 -3.52 -15.43 16.99
N VAL A 359 -3.38 -14.10 17.00
CA VAL A 359 -2.85 -13.31 15.87
C VAL A 359 -1.44 -13.76 15.46
N GLY A 360 -0.60 -14.16 16.42
CA GLY A 360 0.74 -14.69 16.18
C GLY A 360 0.73 -15.96 15.32
N HIS A 361 -0.25 -16.86 15.50
CA HIS A 361 -0.35 -18.08 14.71
C HIS A 361 -0.65 -17.78 13.24
N LEU A 362 -1.54 -16.81 12.99
CA LEU A 362 -1.87 -16.40 11.62
C LEU A 362 -0.69 -15.65 10.97
N ALA A 363 0.06 -14.84 11.73
CA ALA A 363 1.27 -14.18 11.24
C ALA A 363 2.35 -15.18 10.82
N VAL A 364 2.58 -16.23 11.60
CA VAL A 364 3.51 -17.33 11.27
C VAL A 364 3.05 -18.04 9.99
N GLN A 365 1.76 -18.35 9.86
CA GLN A 365 1.23 -19.03 8.68
C GLN A 365 1.32 -18.16 7.42
N HIS A 366 1.06 -16.86 7.52
CA HIS A 366 1.26 -15.90 6.43
C HIS A 366 2.73 -15.91 5.99
N ARG A 367 3.65 -15.77 6.94
CA ARG A 367 5.09 -15.75 6.67
C ARG A 367 5.56 -17.02 5.96
N ARG A 368 5.11 -18.20 6.41
CA ARG A 368 5.47 -19.50 5.80
C ARG A 368 5.00 -19.57 4.35
N GLN A 369 3.73 -19.25 4.07
CA GLN A 369 3.18 -19.27 2.71
C GLN A 369 3.84 -18.24 1.80
N LEU A 370 4.17 -17.05 2.31
CA LEU A 370 4.90 -16.03 1.55
C LEU A 370 6.33 -16.48 1.25
N ALA A 371 7.04 -17.06 2.22
CA ALA A 371 8.40 -17.55 2.02
C ALA A 371 8.44 -18.67 0.97
N GLU A 372 7.49 -19.60 1.03
CA GLU A 372 7.34 -20.67 0.05
C GLU A 372 7.16 -20.12 -1.37
N GLN A 373 6.31 -19.10 -1.57
CA GLN A 373 5.98 -18.52 -2.89
C GLN A 373 6.95 -17.45 -3.39
N SER A 374 7.94 -17.03 -2.60
CA SER A 374 8.83 -15.91 -2.95
C SER A 374 10.32 -16.26 -2.86
N SER A 375 10.64 -17.55 -2.98
CA SER A 375 12.00 -18.00 -3.30
C SER A 375 12.45 -17.42 -4.65
N LYS A 376 13.76 -17.48 -4.95
CA LYS A 376 14.28 -17.06 -6.25
C LYS A 376 13.60 -17.85 -7.38
N GLN A 377 13.57 -19.17 -7.24
CA GLN A 377 13.02 -20.10 -8.23
C GLN A 377 11.51 -19.90 -8.42
N GLN A 378 10.73 -19.78 -7.34
CA GLN A 378 9.30 -19.46 -7.44
C GLN A 378 9.06 -18.10 -8.11
N THR A 379 9.90 -17.10 -7.81
CA THR A 379 9.78 -15.78 -8.43
C THR A 379 9.98 -15.85 -9.94
N LEU A 380 11.02 -16.58 -10.41
CA LEU A 380 11.27 -16.78 -11.84
C LEU A 380 10.15 -17.59 -12.51
N SER A 381 9.64 -18.63 -11.85
CA SER A 381 8.48 -19.38 -12.35
C SER A 381 7.20 -18.55 -12.42
N LEU A 382 6.98 -17.63 -11.46
CA LEU A 382 5.86 -16.69 -11.47
C LEU A 382 5.99 -15.71 -12.63
N LEU A 383 7.17 -15.13 -12.84
CA LEU A 383 7.47 -14.24 -13.95
C LEU A 383 7.15 -14.92 -15.30
N ARG A 384 7.70 -16.11 -15.54
CA ARG A 384 7.46 -16.86 -16.78
C ARG A 384 5.99 -17.16 -17.01
N THR A 385 5.33 -17.67 -15.98
CA THR A 385 3.90 -18.02 -16.05
C THR A 385 3.05 -16.79 -16.34
N PHE A 386 3.37 -15.65 -15.72
CA PHE A 386 2.62 -14.42 -15.91
C PHE A 386 2.89 -13.81 -17.28
N ARG A 387 4.13 -13.81 -17.76
CA ARG A 387 4.50 -13.39 -19.11
C ARG A 387 3.75 -14.20 -20.16
N GLN A 388 3.76 -15.52 -20.06
CA GLN A 388 2.99 -16.40 -20.95
C GLN A 388 1.50 -16.05 -20.94
N LYS A 389 0.91 -15.79 -19.76
CA LYS A 389 -0.50 -15.37 -19.64
C LYS A 389 -0.77 -13.99 -20.26
N ILE A 390 0.17 -13.05 -20.18
CA ILE A 390 0.07 -11.75 -20.86
C ILE A 390 0.08 -11.96 -22.37
N GLU A 391 1.08 -12.68 -22.90
CA GLU A 391 1.30 -12.87 -24.34
C GLU A 391 0.17 -13.65 -25.03
N THR A 392 -0.41 -14.62 -24.33
CA THR A 392 -1.56 -15.40 -24.82
C THR A 392 -2.93 -14.74 -24.57
N GLU A 393 -2.95 -13.54 -23.98
CA GLU A 393 -4.16 -12.86 -23.50
C GLU A 393 -5.02 -13.67 -22.49
N GLN A 394 -4.40 -14.64 -21.81
CA GLN A 394 -5.03 -15.51 -20.80
C GLN A 394 -4.78 -15.03 -19.37
N LEU A 395 -4.63 -13.72 -19.16
CA LEU A 395 -4.52 -13.15 -17.81
C LEU A 395 -5.75 -13.46 -16.93
N LYS A 396 -6.84 -13.94 -17.52
CA LYS A 396 -8.06 -14.32 -16.81
C LYS A 396 -7.88 -15.57 -15.95
N SER A 397 -8.26 -15.41 -14.67
CA SER A 397 -8.75 -16.43 -13.73
C SER A 397 -7.85 -17.63 -13.45
N THR A 398 -6.75 -17.40 -12.73
CA THR A 398 -6.29 -18.43 -11.79
C THR A 398 -6.59 -17.95 -10.38
N VAL A 399 -7.52 -18.66 -9.73
CA VAL A 399 -7.91 -18.41 -8.36
C VAL A 399 -7.50 -19.61 -7.55
N TYR A 400 -6.97 -19.35 -6.36
CA TYR A 400 -6.48 -20.38 -5.46
C TYR A 400 -7.27 -20.37 -4.15
N GLY A 401 -7.30 -21.52 -3.48
CA GLY A 401 -8.00 -21.69 -2.22
C GLY A 401 -9.38 -22.32 -2.36
N GLN A 402 -10.21 -22.13 -1.34
CA GLN A 402 -11.52 -22.79 -1.25
C GLN A 402 -12.60 -21.95 -1.95
N SER A 403 -13.58 -22.60 -2.59
CA SER A 403 -14.66 -21.91 -3.30
C SER A 403 -15.49 -20.99 -2.39
N ASN A 404 -15.60 -21.31 -1.09
CA ASN A 404 -16.32 -20.53 -0.08
C ASN A 404 -15.43 -19.52 0.67
N ALA A 405 -14.17 -19.35 0.29
CA ALA A 405 -13.26 -18.41 0.93
C ALA A 405 -13.63 -16.95 0.61
N LEU A 406 -13.44 -16.08 1.60
CA LEU A 406 -13.54 -14.64 1.42
C LEU A 406 -12.27 -14.12 0.74
N PRO A 407 -12.35 -13.58 -0.47
CA PRO A 407 -11.20 -12.96 -1.10
C PRO A 407 -10.90 -11.62 -0.41
N MET A 408 -9.63 -11.41 -0.14
CA MET A 408 -9.12 -10.14 0.37
C MET A 408 -7.85 -9.74 -0.37
N PHE A 409 -7.54 -8.47 -0.31
CA PHE A 409 -6.34 -7.92 -0.93
C PHE A 409 -5.47 -7.19 0.08
N CYS A 410 -4.17 -7.42 0.02
CA CYS A 410 -3.17 -6.78 0.87
C CYS A 410 -2.05 -6.19 0.02
N ASN A 411 -1.74 -4.92 0.24
CA ASN A 411 -0.54 -4.30 -0.31
C ASN A 411 0.36 -3.79 0.81
N ASN A 412 1.56 -4.36 0.94
CA ASN A 412 2.49 -3.99 2.00
C ASN A 412 3.65 -3.15 1.43
N LEU A 413 3.63 -1.84 1.69
CA LEU A 413 4.63 -0.87 1.24
C LEU A 413 5.62 -0.48 2.35
N THR A 414 5.54 -1.11 3.53
CA THR A 414 6.33 -0.73 4.72
C THR A 414 7.85 -0.72 4.47
N LYS A 415 8.36 -1.67 3.67
CA LYS A 415 9.78 -1.76 3.31
C LYS A 415 10.28 -0.62 2.42
N LEU A 416 9.39 0.10 1.76
CA LEU A 416 9.75 1.21 0.87
C LEU A 416 9.96 2.52 1.64
N HIS A 417 9.55 2.62 2.90
CA HIS A 417 9.70 3.85 3.69
C HIS A 417 9.21 5.10 2.93
N LEU A 418 8.10 4.99 2.18
CA LEU A 418 7.66 6.02 1.22
C LEU A 418 7.47 7.40 1.87
N LEU A 419 6.97 7.46 3.10
CA LEU A 419 6.83 8.72 3.86
C LEU A 419 8.15 9.48 4.08
N ARG A 420 9.29 8.80 3.93
CA ARG A 420 10.65 9.35 4.06
C ARG A 420 11.38 9.41 2.71
N ALA A 421 10.69 9.15 1.58
CA ALA A 421 11.32 9.10 0.26
C ALA A 421 11.55 10.49 -0.36
N ALA A 422 10.66 11.46 -0.07
CA ALA A 422 10.83 12.84 -0.51
C ALA A 422 11.55 13.67 0.56
N ASP A 423 12.59 14.37 0.13
CA ASP A 423 13.33 15.38 0.90
C ASP A 423 13.31 16.70 0.12
N PHE A 424 12.19 17.43 0.25
CA PHE A 424 11.98 18.71 -0.40
C PHE A 424 12.37 19.91 0.47
N GLY A 425 13.26 19.70 1.43
CA GLY A 425 13.81 20.75 2.29
C GLY A 425 14.27 22.02 1.51
N PRO A 426 14.99 21.89 0.38
CA PRO A 426 15.43 23.06 -0.42
C PRO A 426 14.29 23.89 -1.05
N ALA A 427 13.08 23.33 -1.12
CA ALA A 427 11.88 24.02 -1.60
C ALA A 427 11.08 24.69 -0.47
N VAL A 428 11.45 24.56 0.82
CA VAL A 428 10.66 25.14 1.91
C VAL A 428 10.74 26.66 1.89
N LEU A 429 9.61 27.34 1.71
CA LEU A 429 9.46 28.80 1.82
C LEU A 429 9.18 29.22 3.26
N SER A 430 8.26 28.52 3.92
CA SER A 430 7.93 28.75 5.32
C SER A 430 7.42 27.47 5.99
N ARG A 431 7.57 27.39 7.31
CA ARG A 431 7.06 26.27 8.10
C ARG A 431 5.62 26.54 8.50
N GLY A 432 4.73 25.62 8.16
CA GLY A 432 3.31 25.76 8.48
C GLY A 432 2.96 25.30 9.89
N GLU A 433 3.47 24.14 10.30
CA GLU A 433 3.30 23.63 11.66
C GLU A 433 4.50 24.03 12.53
N CYS A 434 4.29 25.02 13.41
CA CYS A 434 5.22 25.34 14.49
C CYS A 434 4.90 24.44 15.70
N SER A 435 5.94 23.87 16.35
CA SER A 435 5.74 23.05 17.55
C SER A 435 5.10 23.89 18.65
N CYS A 436 3.81 23.68 18.91
CA CYS A 436 3.12 24.22 20.08
C CYS A 436 3.14 23.17 21.20
N LYS A 437 2.66 23.54 22.40
CA LYS A 437 2.68 22.66 23.58
C LYS A 437 1.88 21.36 23.41
N GLU A 438 1.01 21.26 22.41
CA GLU A 438 0.02 20.18 22.24
C GLU A 438 0.36 19.19 21.11
N THR A 439 1.08 19.62 20.06
CA THR A 439 1.57 18.73 19.00
C THR A 439 3.03 19.02 18.68
N ARG A 440 3.91 18.06 18.98
CA ARG A 440 5.31 18.12 18.57
C ARG A 440 5.41 17.67 17.12
N ARG A 441 5.89 18.54 16.24
CA ARG A 441 6.26 18.19 14.87
C ARG A 441 7.26 17.02 14.89
N LEU A 442 6.94 15.94 14.17
CA LEU A 442 7.76 14.72 14.13
C LEU A 442 8.69 14.67 12.91
N ASN A 443 8.32 15.34 11.82
CA ASN A 443 8.99 15.26 10.53
C ASN A 443 9.90 16.49 10.29
N PRO A 444 11.04 16.33 9.57
CA PRO A 444 11.84 17.45 9.10
C PRO A 444 11.07 18.41 8.16
N PRO A 445 11.54 19.66 7.97
CA PRO A 445 11.05 20.55 6.91
C PRO A 445 11.14 19.93 5.52
N GLY A 446 10.09 20.10 4.72
CA GLY A 446 10.06 19.64 3.33
C GLY A 446 9.84 18.13 3.17
N THR A 447 9.40 17.44 4.21
CA THR A 447 9.10 16.00 4.15
C THR A 447 7.60 15.74 4.33
N MET A 448 7.14 14.61 3.81
CA MET A 448 5.73 14.24 3.89
C MET A 448 5.30 13.91 5.32
N VAL A 449 4.06 14.26 5.67
CA VAL A 449 3.39 13.81 6.90
C VAL A 449 2.48 12.61 6.65
N MET A 450 1.90 12.54 5.46
CA MET A 450 0.99 11.50 5.00
C MET A 450 0.97 11.51 3.48
N TYR A 451 0.72 10.36 2.87
CA TYR A 451 0.37 10.28 1.46
C TYR A 451 -0.84 9.38 1.29
N TYR A 452 -1.55 9.60 0.19
CA TYR A 452 -2.72 8.82 -0.18
C TYR A 452 -2.64 8.49 -1.67
N ASN A 453 -2.94 7.24 -2.01
CA ASN A 453 -2.97 6.78 -3.40
C ASN A 453 -4.34 6.20 -3.77
N GLN A 454 -4.81 6.54 -4.97
CA GLN A 454 -5.97 5.90 -5.56
C GLN A 454 -5.94 6.02 -7.09
N PRO A 455 -6.68 5.15 -7.80
CA PRO A 455 -7.04 5.41 -9.19
C PRO A 455 -7.75 6.77 -9.33
N VAL A 456 -7.54 7.48 -10.43
CA VAL A 456 -8.15 8.81 -10.62
C VAL A 456 -9.67 8.75 -10.83
N GLU A 457 -10.15 7.71 -11.49
CA GLU A 457 -11.56 7.54 -11.89
C GLU A 457 -12.28 6.34 -11.27
N ASP A 458 -11.58 5.53 -10.48
CA ASP A 458 -12.09 4.21 -10.06
C ASP A 458 -12.42 4.16 -8.57
N ASP A 459 -13.52 3.48 -8.25
CA ASP A 459 -13.80 3.00 -6.90
C ASP A 459 -12.83 1.85 -6.59
N LEU A 460 -12.23 1.82 -5.39
CA LEU A 460 -11.44 0.67 -4.98
C LEU A 460 -12.40 -0.53 -4.99
N GLY A 461 -12.17 -1.46 -5.93
CA GLY A 461 -13.12 -2.52 -6.27
C GLY A 461 -13.71 -3.29 -5.08
N PRO A 462 -14.68 -4.19 -5.31
CA PRO A 462 -15.64 -4.66 -4.31
C PRO A 462 -15.06 -5.59 -3.22
N LEU A 463 -13.74 -5.71 -3.10
CA LEU A 463 -13.06 -6.61 -2.18
C LEU A 463 -12.57 -5.87 -0.94
N ASP A 464 -12.79 -6.48 0.23
CA ASP A 464 -12.13 -6.03 1.46
C ASP A 464 -10.62 -5.99 1.22
N SER A 465 -10.03 -4.82 1.41
CA SER A 465 -8.62 -4.60 1.11
C SER A 465 -7.93 -3.72 2.13
N PHE A 466 -6.63 -3.93 2.31
CA PHE A 466 -5.82 -3.07 3.16
C PHE A 466 -4.42 -2.83 2.60
N TYR A 467 -3.90 -1.67 2.93
CA TYR A 467 -2.65 -1.14 2.41
C TYR A 467 -1.80 -0.67 3.60
N MET A 468 -0.59 -1.20 3.73
CA MET A 468 0.35 -0.76 4.77
C MET A 468 1.27 0.30 4.17
N LEU A 469 0.97 1.58 4.40
CA LEU A 469 1.69 2.69 3.77
C LEU A 469 3.10 2.88 4.34
N GLY A 470 3.31 2.48 5.60
CA GLY A 470 4.61 2.49 6.26
C GLY A 470 4.63 3.29 7.54
N LYS A 471 5.84 3.67 7.96
CA LYS A 471 6.10 4.41 9.19
C LYS A 471 6.34 5.89 8.91
N ASP A 472 5.74 6.76 9.72
CA ASP A 472 6.09 8.18 9.76
C ASP A 472 7.45 8.41 10.46
N TYR A 473 7.85 9.67 10.66
CA TYR A 473 9.11 10.01 11.34
C TYR A 473 9.11 9.72 12.85
N GLY A 474 7.94 9.49 13.47
CA GLY A 474 7.82 9.04 14.86
C GLY A 474 7.73 7.52 15.01
N ASP A 475 7.98 6.76 13.92
CA ASP A 475 7.79 5.31 13.83
C ASP A 475 6.33 4.85 14.10
N ASN A 476 5.36 5.74 13.88
CA ASN A 476 3.93 5.39 13.91
C ASN A 476 3.52 4.85 12.54
N TYR A 477 2.55 3.94 12.53
CA TYR A 477 2.08 3.30 11.31
C TYR A 477 0.91 4.03 10.69
N TRP A 478 0.99 4.16 9.36
CA TRP A 478 -0.11 4.52 8.50
C TRP A 478 -0.57 3.31 7.69
N LEU A 479 -1.86 2.98 7.80
CA LEU A 479 -2.52 1.95 6.99
C LEU A 479 -3.75 2.56 6.33
N LEU A 480 -4.22 1.95 5.24
CA LEU A 480 -5.54 2.19 4.67
C LEU A 480 -6.32 0.89 4.70
N GLY A 481 -7.61 0.97 5.01
CA GLY A 481 -8.55 -0.12 4.80
C GLY A 481 -9.66 0.33 3.87
N ASN A 482 -10.17 -0.58 3.06
CA ASN A 482 -11.43 -0.46 2.34
C ASN A 482 -12.31 -1.61 2.80
N PHE A 483 -13.17 -1.35 3.79
CA PHE A 483 -13.91 -2.38 4.49
C PHE A 483 -15.39 -2.01 4.66
N GLN A 484 -16.23 -3.02 4.90
CA GLN A 484 -17.61 -2.79 5.32
C GLN A 484 -17.69 -2.19 6.73
N ALA A 485 -18.78 -1.45 7.01
CA ALA A 485 -19.02 -0.81 8.31
C ALA A 485 -18.84 -1.75 9.52
N GLN A 486 -19.30 -3.00 9.45
CA GLN A 486 -19.15 -3.98 10.54
C GLN A 486 -17.69 -4.34 10.84
N THR A 487 -16.83 -4.36 9.81
CA THR A 487 -15.38 -4.57 9.99
C THR A 487 -14.77 -3.35 10.67
N TRP A 488 -15.17 -2.14 10.29
CA TRP A 488 -14.73 -0.91 10.97
C TRP A 488 -15.11 -0.90 12.45
N THR A 489 -16.35 -1.26 12.78
CA THR A 489 -16.78 -1.39 14.18
C THR A 489 -15.92 -2.39 14.95
N LYS A 490 -15.61 -3.56 14.35
CA LYS A 490 -14.76 -4.57 14.98
C LYS A 490 -13.33 -4.08 15.18
N LEU A 491 -12.78 -3.38 14.19
CA LEU A 491 -11.44 -2.79 14.27
C LEU A 491 -11.35 -1.72 15.36
N GLU A 492 -12.35 -0.84 15.43
CA GLU A 492 -12.41 0.22 16.45
C GLU A 492 -12.52 -0.36 17.86
N GLN A 493 -13.29 -1.43 18.06
CA GLN A 493 -13.33 -2.16 19.34
C GLN A 493 -11.96 -2.72 19.72
N ASP A 494 -11.23 -3.32 18.77
CA ASP A 494 -9.92 -3.88 19.04
C ASP A 494 -8.86 -2.79 19.29
N LEU A 495 -8.94 -1.66 18.57
CA LEU A 495 -8.11 -0.49 18.84
C LEU A 495 -8.35 0.06 20.26
N GLN A 496 -9.60 0.05 20.75
CA GLN A 496 -9.89 0.45 22.14
C GLN A 496 -9.30 -0.54 23.14
N ARG A 497 -9.43 -1.87 22.91
CA ARG A 497 -8.79 -2.90 23.74
C ARG A 497 -7.28 -2.68 23.84
N LEU A 498 -6.62 -2.37 22.72
CA LEU A 498 -5.18 -2.14 22.69
C LEU A 498 -4.74 -0.86 23.42
N LYS A 499 -5.66 0.09 23.72
CA LYS A 499 -5.38 1.26 24.55
C LYS A 499 -5.39 0.94 26.04
N GLU A 500 -6.22 -0.01 26.47
CA GLU A 500 -6.30 -0.39 27.88
C GLU A 500 -4.93 -0.89 28.38
N PRO A 501 -4.48 -0.47 29.57
CA PRO A 501 -3.28 -1.04 30.16
C PRO A 501 -3.47 -2.55 30.33
N GLU A 502 -2.43 -3.33 30.04
CA GLU A 502 -2.41 -4.77 30.37
C GLU A 502 -2.87 -4.92 31.83
N SER A 503 -4.04 -5.53 32.04
CA SER A 503 -4.45 -5.90 33.38
C SER A 503 -3.44 -6.92 33.87
N VAL A 504 -2.70 -6.54 34.91
CA VAL A 504 -1.78 -7.45 35.59
C VAL A 504 -2.61 -8.68 35.98
N PRO A 505 -2.26 -9.90 35.52
CA PRO A 505 -3.01 -11.09 35.87
C PRO A 505 -3.12 -11.18 37.40
N LEU A 506 -4.32 -11.49 37.91
CA LEU A 506 -4.61 -11.55 39.35
C LEU A 506 -3.64 -12.46 40.13
N HIS A 507 -2.99 -13.41 39.44
CA HIS A 507 -1.95 -14.27 40.00
C HIS A 507 -0.68 -13.52 40.44
N ALA A 508 -0.32 -12.41 39.79
CA ALA A 508 0.86 -11.62 40.14
C ALA A 508 0.62 -10.66 41.33
N GLN A 509 -0.64 -10.43 41.73
CA GLN A 509 -0.97 -9.65 42.93
C GLN A 509 -0.91 -10.47 44.23
N LEU A 510 -0.85 -11.81 44.13
CA LEU A 510 -0.74 -12.70 45.28
C LEU A 510 0.70 -13.01 45.70
N GLU A 511 1.71 -12.62 44.91
CA GLU A 511 3.12 -12.86 45.24
C GLU A 511 3.83 -11.71 45.96
N THR A 512 3.19 -10.55 46.13
CA THR A 512 3.78 -9.38 46.82
C THR A 512 3.31 -9.18 48.27
N ALA A 513 2.71 -10.19 48.90
CA ALA A 513 2.43 -10.13 50.34
C ALA A 513 3.70 -10.51 51.14
N PRO A 514 4.24 -9.62 51.99
CA PRO A 514 5.43 -9.93 52.79
C PRO A 514 5.11 -11.03 53.81
N ARG A 515 5.90 -12.12 53.77
CA ARG A 515 5.88 -13.18 54.79
C ARG A 515 6.40 -12.61 56.12
N HIS A 516 5.51 -12.10 56.95
CA HIS A 516 5.83 -11.84 58.35
C HIS A 516 5.65 -13.09 59.22
N SER A 517 6.75 -13.42 59.88
CA SER A 517 6.94 -14.41 60.93
C SER A 517 5.90 -14.33 62.06
N ARG A 518 5.36 -15.48 62.48
CA ARG A 518 4.75 -15.65 63.81
C ARG A 518 5.83 -15.56 64.90
N PRO A 519 5.49 -15.08 66.11
CA PRO A 519 5.26 -16.06 67.18
C PRO A 519 4.08 -15.77 68.17
N ARG A 520 3.62 -16.89 68.72
CA ARG A 520 2.81 -17.28 69.91
C ARG A 520 2.10 -16.26 70.85
N SER A 521 0.85 -16.65 71.13
CA SER A 521 0.03 -16.67 72.38
C SER A 521 -0.62 -15.40 72.94
N MET A 522 -1.97 -15.36 72.95
CA MET A 522 -2.80 -15.54 74.18
C MET A 522 -4.31 -15.65 73.85
N LEU A 523 -5.07 -16.22 74.79
CA LEU A 523 -6.45 -16.73 74.77
C LEU A 523 -7.59 -15.70 74.53
N SER A 524 -8.75 -16.20 74.03
CA SER A 524 -10.15 -15.99 74.52
C SER A 524 -11.17 -16.09 73.35
N TRP A 525 -11.82 -17.24 73.10
CA TRP A 525 -13.16 -17.72 73.55
C TRP A 525 -14.41 -17.03 72.92
N PHE A 526 -15.41 -17.88 72.55
CA PHE A 526 -16.82 -17.65 72.10
C PHE A 526 -17.07 -17.31 70.60
N THR A 527 -17.97 -17.92 69.79
CA THR A 527 -19.00 -19.00 69.89
C THR A 527 -19.50 -19.42 68.48
N LEU A 528 -20.01 -20.67 68.37
CA LEU A 528 -20.89 -21.35 67.39
C LEU A 528 -21.53 -20.58 66.19
N ALA A 529 -21.53 -21.12 64.94
CA ALA A 529 -22.49 -22.08 64.32
C ALA A 529 -23.96 -21.58 64.33
N THR A 530 -24.76 -21.47 63.24
CA THR A 530 -25.16 -22.36 62.12
C THR A 530 -26.16 -21.54 61.23
N ILE A 531 -26.68 -22.10 60.11
CA ILE A 531 -27.96 -21.77 59.37
C ILE A 531 -27.82 -20.79 58.17
N VAL A 532 -28.32 -21.00 56.94
CA VAL A 532 -29.12 -22.06 56.26
C VAL A 532 -29.04 -21.89 54.73
N GLN A 533 -29.38 -22.98 54.04
CA GLN A 533 -29.46 -23.25 52.60
C GLN A 533 -30.90 -22.96 52.05
N TYR A 534 -31.08 -22.95 50.71
CA TYR A 534 -32.35 -22.81 49.94
C TYR A 534 -32.88 -21.37 49.73
N GLN A 535 -33.39 -20.96 48.57
CA GLN A 535 -34.34 -21.68 47.71
C GLN A 535 -34.36 -21.13 46.26
N ALA A 536 -34.58 -22.03 45.31
CA ALA A 536 -34.96 -21.74 43.92
C ALA A 536 -36.49 -21.71 43.74
N SER A 537 -36.92 -21.28 42.55
CA SER A 537 -38.24 -21.42 41.88
C SER A 537 -39.33 -20.37 42.12
N GLY A 538 -39.54 -19.55 41.08
CA GLY A 538 -40.81 -19.36 40.33
C GLY A 538 -42.08 -18.96 41.07
N TYR A 539 -42.73 -17.88 40.63
CA TYR A 539 -44.07 -17.87 40.00
C TYR A 539 -44.49 -16.45 39.56
N ARG A 540 -45.03 -16.38 38.33
CA ARG A 540 -46.01 -15.45 37.73
C ARG A 540 -46.16 -14.01 38.25
N GLY A 541 -46.07 -13.09 37.28
CA GLY A 541 -46.73 -11.79 37.20
C GLY A 541 -46.61 -11.31 35.76
#